data_AF-A0A428I8J2-F1
#
_entry.id   AF-A0A428I8J2-F1
#
_cell.length_a   1.000
_cell.length_b   1.000
_cell.length_c   1.000
_cell.angle_alpha   90.00
_cell.angle_beta   90.00
_cell.angle_gamma   90.00
#
_symmetry.space_group_name_H-M   'P 1'
#
loop_
_entity.id
_entity.type
_entity.pdbx_description
1 polymer ?
#
loop_
_entity_poly.entity_id
_entity_poly.type
_entity_poly.pdbx_seq_one_letter_code
_entity_poly.pdbx_strand_id
1 'polypeptide(L)'
;MSKNQEKLHFELLNFIVNVGWTHKIHAVRIDELESYIRWFRIATIIISGVVSSGLVGILCFDEYWIKLVTAFLSLVTTIIFSITKEFNFEERLALERKSVDELWNLRVSAENLLSEVV
;
A
#
# COMPACT_ATOMS: atom_id res chain seq x y z
N MET A 1 11.84 -0.80 -44.55
CA MET A 1 12.25 -1.77 -43.50
C MET A 1 12.24 -3.18 -44.08
N SER A 2 13.09 -4.07 -43.55
CA SER A 2 12.92 -5.52 -43.77
C SER A 2 11.62 -5.99 -43.09
N LYS A 3 10.92 -7.02 -43.63
CA LYS A 3 9.73 -7.62 -43.00
C LYS A 3 9.94 -7.96 -41.53
N ASN A 4 11.17 -8.30 -41.13
CA ASN A 4 11.50 -8.62 -39.75
C ASN A 4 11.53 -7.37 -38.86
N GLN A 5 11.89 -6.21 -39.40
CA GLN A 5 11.92 -4.96 -38.63
C GLN A 5 10.54 -4.35 -38.42
N GLU A 6 9.64 -4.47 -39.39
CA GLU A 6 8.23 -4.08 -39.20
C GLU A 6 7.56 -4.93 -38.13
N LYS A 7 7.83 -6.24 -38.13
CA LYS A 7 7.33 -7.16 -37.10
C LYS A 7 7.89 -6.81 -35.72
N LEU A 8 9.20 -6.57 -35.62
CA LEU A 8 9.85 -6.18 -34.36
C LEU A 8 9.30 -4.86 -33.82
N HIS A 9 9.09 -3.86 -34.68
CA HIS A 9 8.53 -2.57 -34.31
C HIS A 9 7.09 -2.72 -33.74
N PHE A 10 6.25 -3.54 -34.40
CA PHE A 10 4.90 -3.82 -33.90
C PHE A 10 4.91 -4.56 -32.55
N GLU A 11 5.78 -5.55 -32.38
CA GLU A 11 5.94 -6.27 -31.11
C GLU A 11 6.39 -5.33 -29.98
N LEU A 12 7.32 -4.41 -30.26
CA LEU A 12 7.81 -3.44 -29.29
C LEU A 12 6.73 -2.43 -28.87
N LEU A 13 5.94 -1.93 -29.82
CA LEU A 13 4.79 -1.06 -29.51
C LEU A 13 3.79 -1.78 -28.60
N ASN A 14 3.47 -3.04 -28.91
CA ASN A 14 2.55 -3.84 -28.10
C ASN A 14 3.11 -4.07 -26.69
N PHE A 15 4.42 -4.32 -26.57
CA PHE A 15 5.10 -4.45 -25.28
C PHE A 15 5.03 -3.15 -24.46
N ILE A 16 5.34 -2.00 -25.05
CA ILE A 16 5.27 -0.68 -24.38
C ILE A 16 3.86 -0.41 -23.84
N VAL A 17 2.84 -0.68 -24.65
CA VAL A 17 1.44 -0.51 -24.23
C VAL A 17 1.10 -1.44 -23.05
N ASN A 18 1.47 -2.72 -23.15
CA ASN A 18 1.15 -3.71 -22.10
C ASN A 18 1.86 -3.40 -20.77
N VAL A 19 3.14 -3.01 -20.82
CA VAL A 19 3.90 -2.57 -19.65
C VAL A 19 3.31 -1.29 -19.07
N GLY A 20 2.91 -0.33 -19.91
CA GLY A 20 2.24 0.90 -19.47
C GLY A 20 0.93 0.64 -18.73
N TRP A 21 0.10 -0.29 -19.23
CA TRP A 21 -1.12 -0.72 -18.53
C TRP A 21 -0.81 -1.38 -17.19
N THR A 22 0.17 -2.27 -17.15
CA THR A 22 0.60 -2.97 -15.93
C THR A 22 1.11 -1.97 -14.88
N HIS A 23 1.95 -1.01 -15.28
CA HIS A 23 2.42 0.07 -14.42
C HIS A 23 1.25 0.88 -13.83
N LYS A 24 0.24 1.20 -14.64
CA LYS A 24 -0.94 1.93 -14.16
C LYS A 24 -1.72 1.13 -13.10
N ILE A 25 -1.86 -0.18 -13.28
CA ILE A 25 -2.54 -1.07 -12.32
C ILE A 25 -1.80 -1.05 -10.97
N HIS A 26 -0.48 -1.23 -10.97
CA HIS A 26 0.31 -1.18 -9.74
C HIS A 26 0.27 0.21 -9.07
N ALA A 27 0.27 1.29 -9.86
CA ALA A 27 0.14 2.64 -9.32
C ALA A 27 -1.20 2.86 -8.58
N VAL A 28 -2.30 2.35 -9.13
CA VAL A 28 -3.62 2.40 -8.46
C VAL A 28 -3.62 1.53 -7.20
N ARG A 29 -3.01 0.34 -7.26
CA ARG A 29 -2.92 -0.57 -6.11
C ARG A 29 -2.16 0.04 -4.93
N ILE A 30 -1.09 0.78 -5.21
CA ILE A 30 -0.32 1.53 -4.21
C ILE A 30 -1.19 2.58 -3.53
N ASP A 31 -1.94 3.36 -4.31
CA ASP A 31 -2.81 4.43 -3.78
C ASP A 31 -3.92 3.86 -2.87
N GLU A 32 -4.54 2.74 -3.28
CA GLU A 32 -5.49 2.02 -2.43
C GLU A 32 -4.85 1.57 -1.12
N LEU A 33 -3.68 0.93 -1.18
CA LEU A 33 -2.98 0.42 0.00
C LEU A 33 -2.59 1.55 0.96
N GLU A 34 -2.11 2.69 0.44
CA GLU A 34 -1.82 3.88 1.23
C GLU A 34 -3.05 4.45 1.91
N SER A 35 -4.19 4.46 1.22
CA SER A 35 -5.47 4.89 1.79
C SER A 35 -5.87 4.00 2.96
N TYR A 36 -5.79 2.67 2.82
CA TYR A 36 -6.07 1.73 3.91
C TYR A 36 -5.13 1.94 5.11
N ILE A 37 -3.82 2.03 4.88
CA ILE A 37 -2.84 2.26 5.95
C ILE A 37 -3.15 3.55 6.71
N ARG A 38 -3.52 4.62 5.98
CA ARG A 38 -3.87 5.92 6.57
C ARG A 38 -5.11 5.80 7.46
N TRP A 39 -6.15 5.12 6.99
CA TRP A 39 -7.36 4.87 7.77
C TRP A 39 -7.08 4.04 9.03
N PHE A 40 -6.28 2.98 8.93
CA PHE A 40 -5.87 2.18 10.10
C PHE A 40 -5.07 3.01 11.11
N ARG A 41 -4.16 3.88 10.66
CA ARG A 41 -3.41 4.78 11.55
C ARG A 41 -4.34 5.75 12.28
N ILE A 42 -5.28 6.37 11.58
CA ILE A 42 -6.25 7.30 12.20
C ILE A 42 -7.11 6.56 13.23
N ALA A 43 -7.63 5.38 12.88
CA ALA A 43 -8.41 4.55 13.80
C ALA A 43 -7.59 4.18 15.05
N THR A 44 -6.33 3.78 14.87
CA THR A 44 -5.44 3.43 15.99
C THR A 44 -5.20 4.64 16.90
N ILE A 45 -4.98 5.83 16.34
CA ILE A 45 -4.80 7.06 17.13
C ILE A 45 -6.06 7.36 17.95
N ILE A 46 -7.25 7.33 17.33
CA ILE A 46 -8.52 7.57 18.02
C ILE A 46 -8.71 6.57 19.16
N ILE A 47 -8.56 5.27 18.88
CA ILE A 47 -8.70 4.21 19.88
C ILE A 47 -7.69 4.41 21.01
N SER A 48 -6.42 4.71 20.70
CA SER A 48 -5.40 4.95 21.72
C SER A 48 -5.72 6.16 22.61
N GLY A 49 -6.30 7.23 22.04
CA GLY A 49 -6.80 8.37 22.80
C GLY A 49 -7.95 7.98 23.74
N VAL A 50 -8.90 7.18 23.24
CA VAL A 50 -10.00 6.68 24.09
C VAL A 50 -9.46 5.79 25.22
N VAL A 51 -8.55 4.86 24.94
CA VAL A 51 -7.91 4.02 25.97
C VAL A 51 -7.20 4.86 27.02
N SER A 52 -6.43 5.88 26.60
CA SER A 52 -5.72 6.78 27.52
C SER A 52 -6.70 7.56 28.41
N SER A 53 -7.77 8.10 27.85
CA SER A 53 -8.82 8.78 28.61
C SER A 53 -9.58 7.86 29.57
N GLY A 54 -9.87 6.61 29.14
CA GLY A 54 -10.51 5.59 29.97
C GLY A 54 -9.66 5.18 31.16
N LEU A 55 -8.33 5.09 30.98
CA LEU A 55 -7.38 4.85 32.06
C LEU A 55 -7.43 5.94 33.15
N VAL A 56 -7.51 7.20 32.75
CA VAL A 56 -7.68 8.33 33.69
C VAL A 56 -9.04 8.25 34.39
N GLY A 57 -10.10 7.86 33.67
CA GLY A 57 -11.43 7.67 34.23
C GLY A 57 -11.48 6.61 35.33
N ILE A 58 -10.76 5.49 35.18
CA ILE A 58 -10.66 4.45 36.21
C ILE A 58 -10.02 4.97 37.50
N LEU A 59 -9.08 5.91 37.40
CA LEU A 59 -8.40 6.47 38.57
C LEU A 59 -9.28 7.46 39.35
N CYS A 60 -10.20 8.14 38.67
CA CYS A 60 -11.08 9.14 39.29
C CYS A 60 -12.42 8.55 39.78
N PHE A 61 -12.94 7.51 39.13
CA PHE A 61 -14.25 6.91 39.44
C PHE A 61 -14.14 5.39 39.53
N ASP A 62 -14.55 4.82 40.66
CA ASP A 62 -14.44 3.39 40.96
C ASP A 62 -15.61 2.56 40.38
N GLU A 63 -16.07 2.92 39.19
CA GLU A 63 -17.16 2.23 38.50
C GLU A 63 -16.64 1.00 37.74
N TYR A 64 -17.23 -0.15 38.02
CA TYR A 64 -16.92 -1.42 37.37
C TYR A 64 -17.08 -1.36 35.84
N TRP A 65 -18.06 -0.58 35.35
CA TRP A 65 -18.34 -0.39 33.93
C TRP A 65 -17.17 0.25 33.18
N ILE A 66 -16.50 1.24 33.77
CA ILE A 66 -15.36 1.93 33.15
C ILE A 66 -14.18 0.95 33.03
N LYS A 67 -13.93 0.12 34.05
CA LYS A 67 -12.89 -0.91 34.03
C LYS A 67 -13.11 -1.94 32.92
N LEU A 68 -14.35 -2.43 32.77
CA LEU A 68 -14.72 -3.40 31.75
C LEU A 68 -14.52 -2.83 30.33
N VAL A 69 -15.00 -1.62 30.08
CA VAL A 69 -14.89 -0.97 28.77
C VAL A 69 -13.43 -0.71 28.41
N THR A 70 -12.63 -0.19 29.35
CA THR A 70 -11.22 0.13 29.08
C THR A 70 -10.38 -1.12 28.84
N ALA A 71 -10.64 -2.21 29.56
CA ALA A 71 -9.98 -3.50 29.34
C ALA A 71 -10.33 -4.09 27.97
N PHE A 72 -11.60 -4.05 27.57
CA PHE A 72 -12.04 -4.52 26.25
C PHE A 72 -11.41 -3.68 25.12
N LEU A 73 -11.40 -2.36 25.27
CA LEU A 73 -10.81 -1.45 24.29
C LEU A 73 -9.29 -1.66 24.17
N SER A 74 -8.61 -1.93 25.29
CA SER A 74 -7.17 -2.23 25.30
C SER A 74 -6.85 -3.55 24.57
N LEU A 75 -7.69 -4.57 24.73
CA LEU A 75 -7.59 -5.83 23.98
C LEU A 75 -7.76 -5.61 22.48
N VAL A 76 -8.80 -4.87 22.08
CA VAL A 76 -9.06 -4.54 20.66
C VAL A 76 -7.88 -3.77 20.05
N THR A 77 -7.34 -2.80 20.78
CA THR A 77 -6.17 -2.02 20.34
C THR A 77 -4.96 -2.92 20.11
N THR A 78 -4.70 -3.84 21.04
CA THR A 78 -3.57 -4.77 20.96
C THR A 78 -3.72 -5.71 19.76
N ILE A 79 -4.93 -6.20 19.49
CA ILE A 79 -5.22 -7.06 18.33
C ILE A 79 -4.99 -6.29 17.03
N ILE A 80 -5.51 -5.06 16.91
CA ILE A 80 -5.31 -4.21 15.72
C ILE A 80 -3.82 -3.92 15.50
N PHE A 81 -3.09 -3.60 16.56
CA PHE A 81 -1.66 -3.33 16.49
C PHE A 81 -0.87 -4.57 16.06
N SER A 82 -1.15 -5.74 16.67
CA SER A 82 -0.53 -7.00 16.28
C SER A 82 -0.83 -7.35 14.83
N ILE A 83 -2.07 -7.25 14.36
CA ILE A 83 -2.43 -7.51 12.95
C ILE A 83 -1.69 -6.55 12.02
N THR A 84 -1.66 -5.25 12.36
CA THR A 84 -0.99 -4.24 11.52
C THR A 84 0.52 -4.53 11.41
N LYS A 85 1.13 -5.00 12.50
CA LYS A 85 2.54 -5.38 12.55
C LYS A 85 2.83 -6.70 11.82
N GLU A 86 1.98 -7.72 11.99
CA GLU A 86 2.11 -9.04 11.39
C GLU A 86 2.00 -8.99 9.86
N PHE A 87 1.06 -8.18 9.35
CA PHE A 87 0.83 -8.06 7.91
C PHE A 87 1.84 -7.18 7.17
N ASN A 88 2.70 -6.47 7.92
CA ASN A 88 3.76 -5.58 7.45
C ASN A 88 3.38 -4.77 6.20
N PHE A 89 2.29 -3.99 6.31
CA PHE A 89 1.74 -3.24 5.19
C PHE A 89 2.74 -2.27 4.55
N GLU A 90 3.69 -1.74 5.33
CA GLU A 90 4.74 -0.85 4.84
C GLU A 90 5.77 -1.59 3.95
N GLU A 91 6.13 -2.82 4.31
CA GLU A 91 7.02 -3.65 3.48
C GLU A 91 6.36 -4.01 2.16
N ARG A 92 5.07 -4.37 2.20
CA ARG A 92 4.29 -4.64 0.97
C ARG A 92 4.19 -3.40 0.08
N LEU A 93 3.98 -2.23 0.66
CA LEU A 93 3.97 -0.97 -0.08
C LEU A 93 5.32 -0.68 -0.73
N ALA A 94 6.42 -0.93 -0.01
CA ALA A 94 7.77 -0.74 -0.55
C ALA A 94 8.08 -1.71 -1.71
N LEU A 95 7.63 -2.96 -1.62
CA LEU A 95 7.76 -3.94 -2.70
C LEU A 95 6.98 -3.51 -3.94
N GLU A 96 5.72 -3.09 -3.79
CA GLU A 96 4.90 -2.61 -4.91
C GLU A 96 5.52 -1.37 -5.58
N ARG A 97 6.03 -0.41 -4.79
CA ARG A 97 6.76 0.75 -5.34
C ARG A 97 7.99 0.34 -6.13
N LYS A 98 8.77 -0.62 -5.64
CA LYS A 98 9.92 -1.15 -6.37
C LYS A 98 9.50 -1.79 -7.70
N SER A 99 8.42 -2.55 -7.71
CA SER A 99 7.89 -3.13 -8.96
C SER A 99 7.43 -2.08 -9.96
N VAL A 100 6.84 -0.97 -9.50
CA VAL A 100 6.48 0.18 -10.35
C VAL A 100 7.71 0.82 -11.00
N ASP A 101 8.79 1.01 -10.24
CA ASP A 101 10.05 1.56 -10.74
C ASP A 101 10.71 0.62 -11.78
N GLU A 102 10.68 -0.69 -11.54
CA GLU A 102 11.17 -1.68 -12.49
C GLU A 102 10.37 -1.67 -13.80
N LEU A 103 9.04 -1.59 -13.72
CA LEU A 103 8.16 -1.48 -14.89
C LEU A 103 8.41 -0.19 -15.68
N TRP A 104 8.69 0.92 -14.99
CA TRP A 104 9.07 2.18 -15.64
C TRP A 104 10.39 2.04 -16.41
N ASN A 105 11.42 1.46 -15.79
CA ASN A 105 12.70 1.23 -16.45
C ASN A 105 12.58 0.32 -17.67
N LEU A 106 11.75 -0.73 -17.60
CA LEU A 106 11.44 -1.61 -18.74
C LEU A 106 10.78 -0.84 -19.88
N ARG A 107 9.82 0.04 -19.57
CA ARG A 107 9.15 0.90 -20.55
C ARG A 107 10.14 1.83 -21.25
N VAL A 108 10.99 2.52 -20.50
CA VAL A 108 12.03 3.42 -21.05
C VAL A 108 13.02 2.67 -21.92
N SER A 109 13.44 1.47 -21.49
CA SER A 109 14.37 0.63 -22.25
C SER A 109 13.75 0.20 -23.59
N ALA A 110 12.46 -0.13 -23.61
CA ALA A 110 11.74 -0.44 -24.83
C ALA A 110 11.54 0.80 -25.72
N GLU A 111 11.23 1.97 -25.17
CA GLU A 111 11.14 3.21 -25.95
C GLU A 111 12.48 3.57 -26.62
N ASN A 112 13.59 3.41 -25.90
CA ASN A 112 14.93 3.61 -26.46
C ASN A 112 15.21 2.63 -27.62
N LEU A 113 14.91 1.34 -27.42
CA LEU A 113 15.09 0.32 -28.48
C LEU A 113 14.21 0.61 -29.71
N LEU A 114 12.99 1.10 -29.51
CA LEU A 114 12.10 1.51 -30.60
C LEU A 114 12.75 2.65 -31.40
N SER A 115 13.34 3.63 -30.72
CA SER A 115 14.00 4.77 -31.37
C SER A 115 15.26 4.41 -32.16
N GLU A 116 15.96 3.33 -31.79
CA GLU A 116 17.13 2.83 -32.50
C GLU A 116 16.77 1.99 -33.74
N VAL A 117 15.58 1.40 -33.77
CA VAL A 117 15.10 0.54 -34.86
C VAL A 117 14.41 1.34 -35.99
N VAL A 118 14.00 2.58 -35.71
CA VAL A 118 13.42 3.55 -36.67
C VAL A 118 14.52 4.29 -37.43
#